data_AF-A0A662SCI3-F1
#
_entry.id   AF-A0A662SCI3-F1
#
_cell.length_a   1.000
_cell.length_b   1.000
_cell.length_c   1.000
_cell.angle_alpha   90.00
_cell.angle_beta   90.00
_cell.angle_gamma   90.00
#
_symmetry.space_group_name_H-M   'P 1'
#
loop_
_entity.id
_entity.type
_entity.pdbx_description
1 polymer ?
#
loop_
_entity_poly.entity_id
_entity_poly.type
_entity_poly.pdbx_seq_one_letter_code
_entity_poly.pdbx_strand_id
1 'polypeptide(L)'
;MLDENGLPAENKSGLVLLAVALWVFTSVLGFLEILTVRAIILRIYGHFAITYGFYSRELQGAQVLGMGTLVVMGILCLGVAIGCGEYHLKHFGQPQSWRLFSRTIAVEVAILVLALFI
;
A
#
# COMPACT_ATOMS: atom_id res chain seq x y z
N MET A 1 8.89 -37.65 -6.66
CA MET A 1 7.50 -37.97 -6.32
C MET A 1 6.61 -36.82 -6.76
N LEU A 2 5.73 -37.05 -7.74
CA LEU A 2 4.73 -36.09 -8.19
C LEU A 2 3.42 -36.37 -7.43
N ASP A 3 2.69 -35.32 -7.06
CA ASP A 3 1.36 -35.40 -6.44
C ASP A 3 0.30 -35.83 -7.49
N GLU A 4 -0.90 -36.25 -7.06
CA GLU A 4 -2.03 -36.71 -7.90
C GLU A 4 -2.41 -35.74 -9.05
N ASN A 5 -1.93 -34.50 -9.00
CA ASN A 5 -2.12 -33.47 -10.04
C ASN A 5 -0.89 -33.24 -10.95
N GLY A 6 0.14 -34.10 -10.88
CA GLY A 6 1.32 -34.04 -11.76
C GLY A 6 2.33 -32.94 -11.42
N LEU A 7 2.27 -32.35 -10.21
CA LEU A 7 3.20 -31.32 -9.75
C LEU A 7 4.30 -31.88 -8.83
N PRO A 8 5.55 -31.40 -8.93
CA PRO A 8 6.65 -31.80 -8.03
C PRO A 8 6.31 -31.44 -6.59
N ALA A 9 6.25 -32.45 -5.72
CA ALA A 9 5.82 -32.35 -4.33
C ALA A 9 6.72 -31.47 -3.43
N GLU A 10 7.85 -30.98 -3.94
CA GLU A 10 8.95 -30.40 -3.16
C GLU A 10 8.93 -28.86 -3.03
N ASN A 11 8.09 -28.13 -3.78
CA ASN A 11 8.11 -26.65 -3.77
C ASN A 11 6.86 -25.98 -3.15
N LYS A 12 6.14 -26.67 -2.25
CA LYS A 12 5.05 -26.02 -1.51
C LYS A 12 5.60 -25.00 -0.50
N SER A 13 6.74 -25.29 0.14
CA SER A 13 7.38 -24.42 1.12
C SER A 13 7.98 -23.15 0.51
N GLY A 14 8.59 -23.24 -0.67
CA GLY A 14 9.18 -22.08 -1.36
C GLY A 14 8.13 -21.06 -1.82
N LEU A 15 6.99 -21.54 -2.30
CA LEU A 15 5.85 -20.68 -2.67
C LEU A 15 5.23 -19.98 -1.46
N VAL A 16 5.13 -20.66 -0.32
CA VAL A 16 4.66 -20.06 0.93
C VAL A 16 5.64 -18.99 1.41
N LEU A 17 6.94 -19.28 1.41
CA LEU A 17 7.97 -18.32 1.82
C LEU A 17 7.94 -17.08 0.91
N LEU A 18 7.84 -17.27 -0.41
CA LEU A 18 7.74 -16.18 -1.38
C LEU A 18 6.51 -15.31 -1.12
N ALA A 19 5.34 -15.91 -0.90
CA ALA A 19 4.11 -15.19 -0.65
C ALA A 19 4.16 -14.39 0.66
N VAL A 20 4.72 -14.96 1.73
CA VAL A 20 4.93 -14.26 3.00
C VAL A 20 5.91 -13.10 2.81
N ALA A 21 7.03 -13.33 2.14
CA ALA A 21 8.02 -12.28 1.87
C ALA A 21 7.43 -11.12 1.06
N LEU A 22 6.64 -11.44 0.02
CA LEU A 22 5.90 -10.48 -0.79
C LEU A 22 4.90 -9.68 0.05
N TRP A 23 4.13 -10.33 0.92
CA TRP A 23 3.18 -9.64 1.79
C TRP A 23 3.82 -8.73 2.83
N VAL A 24 4.94 -9.18 3.41
CA VAL A 24 5.73 -8.36 4.33
C VAL A 24 6.28 -7.16 3.59
N PHE A 25 6.83 -7.36 2.40
CA PHE A 25 7.36 -6.28 1.56
C PHE A 25 6.28 -5.25 1.20
N THR A 26 5.13 -5.70 0.69
CA THR A 26 3.95 -4.86 0.40
C THR A 26 3.48 -4.11 1.64
N SER A 27 3.40 -4.77 2.80
CA SER A 27 2.98 -4.11 4.04
C SER A 27 3.96 -2.99 4.44
N VAL A 28 5.27 -3.26 4.41
CA VAL A 28 6.31 -2.26 4.69
C VAL A 28 6.23 -1.10 3.68
N LEU A 29 6.03 -1.42 2.41
CA LEU A 29 5.89 -0.42 1.35
C LEU A 29 4.67 0.48 1.58
N GLY A 30 3.51 -0.11 1.87
CA GLY A 30 2.29 0.63 2.22
C GLY A 30 2.46 1.54 3.44
N PHE A 31 3.24 1.13 4.44
CA PHE A 31 3.59 2.01 5.57
C PHE A 31 4.46 3.21 5.15
N LEU A 32 5.44 3.00 4.27
CA LEU A 32 6.26 4.08 3.73
C LEU A 32 5.44 5.05 2.86
N GLU A 33 4.48 4.51 2.10
CA GLU A 33 3.59 5.30 1.25
C GLU A 33 2.70 6.27 2.02
N ILE A 34 2.44 6.03 3.31
CA ILE A 34 1.75 7.00 4.16
C ILE A 34 2.47 8.36 4.12
N LEU A 35 3.80 8.35 4.21
CA LEU A 35 4.62 9.55 4.17
C LEU A 35 4.62 10.17 2.77
N THR A 36 4.67 9.33 1.74
CA THR A 36 4.62 9.73 0.33
C THR A 36 3.30 10.43 -0.01
N VAL A 37 2.16 9.83 0.33
CA VAL A 37 0.83 10.41 0.11
C VAL A 37 0.66 11.71 0.89
N ARG A 38 1.15 11.76 2.13
CA ARG A 38 1.18 13.01 2.92
C ARG A 38 1.99 14.09 2.21
N ALA A 39 3.16 13.77 1.67
CA ALA A 39 3.97 14.73 0.91
C ALA A 39 3.25 15.22 -0.35
N ILE A 40 2.62 14.33 -1.12
CA ILE A 40 1.81 14.69 -2.30
C ILE A 40 0.70 15.67 -1.91
N ILE A 41 -0.10 15.36 -0.89
CA ILE A 41 -1.21 16.22 -0.44
C ILE A 41 -0.70 17.59 -0.01
N LEU A 42 0.40 17.64 0.73
CA LEU A 42 1.00 18.90 1.16
C LEU A 42 1.58 19.72 0.01
N ARG A 43 2.17 19.09 -1.01
CA ARG A 43 2.65 19.77 -2.22
C ARG A 43 1.49 20.36 -3.02
N ILE A 44 0.42 19.59 -3.22
CA ILE A 44 -0.80 20.06 -3.87
C ILE A 44 -1.38 21.24 -3.08
N TYR A 45 -1.57 21.08 -1.77
CA TYR A 45 -2.08 22.13 -0.91
C TYR A 45 -1.22 23.40 -1.00
N GLY A 46 0.10 23.27 -0.89
CA GLY A 46 1.06 24.37 -0.99
C GLY A 46 1.00 25.09 -2.34
N HIS A 47 0.84 24.36 -3.45
CA HIS A 47 0.72 24.94 -4.78
C HIS A 47 -0.52 25.84 -4.90
N PHE A 48 -1.67 25.37 -4.40
CA PHE A 48 -2.91 26.16 -4.37
C PHE A 48 -2.82 27.33 -3.38
N ALA A 49 -2.28 27.10 -2.19
CA ALA A 49 -2.04 28.10 -1.15
C ALA A 49 -1.28 29.33 -1.69
N ILE A 50 -0.12 29.10 -2.33
CA ILE A 50 0.71 30.16 -2.93
C ILE A 50 -0.04 30.91 -4.03
N THR A 51 -0.86 30.20 -4.81
CA THR A 51 -1.59 30.76 -5.95
C THR A 51 -2.75 31.66 -5.51
N TYR A 52 -3.39 31.38 -4.37
CA TYR A 52 -4.60 32.08 -3.90
C TYR A 52 -4.40 32.96 -2.64
N GLY A 53 -3.22 32.94 -2.02
CA GLY A 53 -2.75 33.99 -1.10
C GLY A 53 -3.19 33.91 0.37
N PHE A 54 -3.21 32.74 1.01
CA PHE A 54 -3.67 32.57 2.41
C PHE A 54 -2.52 32.49 3.44
N TYR A 55 -1.57 33.43 3.40
CA TYR A 55 -0.24 33.33 4.05
C TYR A 55 -0.20 33.06 5.58
N SER A 56 -1.26 33.32 6.36
CA SER A 56 -1.28 33.12 7.82
C SER A 56 -2.11 31.93 8.33
N ARG A 57 -3.02 31.38 7.51
CA ARG A 57 -3.86 30.21 7.86
C ARG A 57 -3.30 28.88 7.33
N GLU A 58 -2.30 28.96 6.46
CA GLU A 58 -1.77 27.82 5.71
C GLU A 58 -0.95 26.85 6.55
N LEU A 59 -0.22 27.31 7.56
CA LEU A 59 0.59 26.42 8.39
C LEU A 59 -0.31 25.47 9.21
N GLN A 60 -1.40 26.00 9.79
CA GLN A 60 -2.39 25.21 10.51
C GLN A 60 -3.18 24.30 9.57
N GLY A 61 -3.60 24.81 8.40
CA GLY A 61 -4.29 24.01 7.39
C GLY A 61 -3.46 22.82 6.90
N ALA A 62 -2.18 23.06 6.58
CA ALA A 62 -1.23 22.02 6.20
C ALA A 62 -0.98 21.01 7.33
N GLN A 63 -0.86 21.45 8.58
CA GLN A 63 -0.71 20.55 9.73
C GLN A 63 -1.94 19.67 9.93
N VAL A 64 -3.14 20.24 9.91
CA VAL A 64 -4.40 19.50 10.08
C VAL A 64 -4.59 18.50 8.94
N LEU A 65 -4.35 18.91 7.68
CA LEU A 65 -4.39 18.02 6.53
C LEU A 65 -3.37 16.89 6.67
N GLY A 66 -2.12 17.23 6.98
CA GLY A 66 -1.07 16.24 7.17
C GLY A 66 -1.38 15.24 8.27
N MET A 67 -1.95 15.69 9.40
CA MET A 67 -2.36 14.82 10.50
C MET A 67 -3.55 13.93 10.10
N GLY A 68 -4.55 14.52 9.42
CA GLY A 68 -5.71 13.78 8.89
C GLY A 68 -5.31 12.69 7.91
N THR A 69 -4.38 12.99 6.99
CA THR A 69 -3.83 12.00 6.05
C THR A 69 -3.16 10.85 6.77
N LEU A 70 -2.35 11.11 7.81
CA LEU A 70 -1.70 10.04 8.59
C LEU A 70 -2.72 9.10 9.22
N VAL A 71 -3.78 9.64 9.83
CA VAL A 71 -4.82 8.84 10.47
C VAL A 71 -5.57 8.00 9.44
N VAL A 72 -6.03 8.61 8.35
CA VAL A 72 -6.80 7.91 7.30
C VAL A 72 -5.95 6.82 6.64
N MET A 73 -4.73 7.16 6.22
CA MET A 73 -3.84 6.20 5.57
C MET A 73 -3.37 5.11 6.53
N GLY A 74 -3.19 5.41 7.82
CA GLY A 74 -2.88 4.41 8.84
C GLY A 74 -4.01 3.38 8.98
N ILE A 75 -5.27 3.82 9.01
CA ILE A 75 -6.42 2.92 9.05
C ILE A 75 -6.50 2.06 7.78
N LEU A 76 -6.32 2.67 6.61
CA LEU A 76 -6.33 1.94 5.34
C LEU A 76 -5.19 0.91 5.26
N CYS A 77 -3.98 1.30 5.65
CA CYS A 77 -2.81 0.43 5.65
C CYS A 77 -3.03 -0.78 6.58
N LEU A 78 -3.54 -0.56 7.80
CA LEU A 78 -3.89 -1.64 8.73
C LEU A 78 -4.99 -2.53 8.17
N GLY A 79 -6.04 -1.95 7.59
CA GLY A 79 -7.14 -2.69 6.99
C GLY A 79 -6.69 -3.59 5.83
N VAL A 80 -5.80 -3.08 4.98
CA VAL A 80 -5.20 -3.85 3.89
C VAL A 80 -4.24 -4.91 4.43
N ALA A 81 -3.32 -4.57 5.33
CA ALA A 81 -2.35 -5.52 5.87
C ALA A 81 -3.04 -6.70 6.58
N ILE A 82 -4.02 -6.42 7.45
CA ILE A 82 -4.74 -7.45 8.20
C ILE A 82 -5.74 -8.18 7.29
N GLY A 83 -6.63 -7.45 6.62
CA GLY A 83 -7.72 -8.06 5.87
C GLY A 83 -7.23 -8.85 4.66
N CYS A 84 -6.23 -8.33 3.96
CA CYS A 84 -5.68 -8.98 2.78
C CYS A 84 -4.71 -10.11 3.18
N GLY A 85 -3.98 -9.97 4.30
CA GLY A 85 -3.20 -11.06 4.90
C GLY A 85 -4.07 -12.25 5.32
N GLU A 86 -5.16 -12.00 6.07
CA GLU A 86 -6.12 -13.06 6.44
C GLU A 86 -6.78 -13.71 5.22
N TYR A 87 -7.16 -12.91 4.22
CA TYR A 87 -7.76 -13.44 3.00
C TYR A 87 -6.77 -14.34 2.25
N HIS A 88 -5.50 -13.93 2.17
CA HIS A 88 -4.46 -14.68 1.49
C HIS A 88 -4.13 -16.00 2.21
N LEU A 89 -4.16 -16.01 3.55
CA LEU A 89 -4.02 -17.24 4.34
C LEU A 89 -5.18 -18.21 4.09
N LYS A 90 -6.42 -17.71 4.05
CA LYS A 90 -7.63 -18.53 3.83
C LYS A 90 -7.76 -19.06 2.40
N HIS A 91 -7.23 -18.35 1.41
CA HIS A 91 -7.32 -18.68 -0.02
C HIS A 91 -5.95 -18.95 -0.64
N PHE A 92 -5.00 -19.44 0.15
CA PHE A 92 -3.64 -19.69 -0.31
C PHE A 92 -3.64 -20.69 -1.48
N GLY A 93 -2.89 -20.35 -2.54
CA GLY A 93 -2.85 -21.16 -3.77
C GLY A 93 -4.01 -20.96 -4.75
N GLN A 94 -5.01 -20.12 -4.44
CA GLN A 94 -6.08 -19.78 -5.37
C GLN A 94 -5.74 -18.54 -6.22
N PRO A 95 -6.13 -18.52 -7.51
CA PRO A 95 -5.85 -17.39 -8.41
C PRO A 95 -6.52 -16.07 -7.95
N GLN A 96 -7.64 -16.14 -7.22
CA GLN A 96 -8.29 -14.95 -6.67
C GLN A 96 -7.41 -14.22 -5.65
N SER A 97 -6.68 -14.97 -4.82
CA SER A 97 -5.77 -14.42 -3.81
C SER A 97 -4.61 -13.64 -4.46
N TRP A 98 -4.03 -14.18 -5.53
CA TRP A 98 -2.99 -13.53 -6.32
C TRP A 98 -3.50 -12.30 -7.09
N ARG A 99 -4.77 -12.29 -7.48
CA ARG A 99 -5.40 -11.16 -8.17
C ARG A 99 -5.65 -9.97 -7.22
N LEU A 100 -5.95 -10.22 -5.95
CA LEU A 100 -6.01 -9.16 -4.95
C LEU A 100 -4.62 -8.59 -4.69
N PHE A 101 -3.62 -9.46 -4.51
CA PHE A 101 -2.23 -9.06 -4.32
C PHE A 101 -1.71 -8.16 -5.47
N SER A 102 -1.95 -8.55 -6.73
CA SER A 102 -1.53 -7.74 -7.88
C SER A 102 -2.22 -6.38 -7.95
N ARG A 103 -3.48 -6.29 -7.51
CA ARG A 103 -4.19 -5.00 -7.39
C ARG A 103 -3.58 -4.13 -6.30
N THR A 104 -3.23 -4.70 -5.15
CA THR A 104 -2.56 -3.95 -4.06
C THR A 104 -1.24 -3.38 -4.56
N ILE A 105 -0.38 -4.20 -5.17
CA ILE A 105 0.88 -3.73 -5.76
C ILE A 105 0.63 -2.65 -6.83
N ALA A 106 -0.36 -2.82 -7.70
CA ALA A 106 -0.64 -1.82 -8.73
C ALA A 106 -1.01 -0.46 -8.14
N VAL A 107 -1.74 -0.44 -7.01
CA VAL A 107 -2.08 0.79 -6.28
C VAL A 107 -0.83 1.40 -5.65
N GLU A 108 -0.02 0.59 -4.97
CA GLU A 108 1.25 1.03 -4.35
C GLU A 108 2.18 1.68 -5.40
N VAL A 109 2.43 0.96 -6.50
CA VAL A 109 3.24 1.46 -7.61
C VAL A 109 2.63 2.75 -8.19
N ALA A 110 1.31 2.85 -8.35
CA ALA A 110 0.68 4.06 -8.85
C ALA A 110 0.89 5.27 -7.91
N ILE A 111 0.86 5.06 -6.60
CA ILE A 111 1.15 6.11 -5.60
C ILE A 111 2.60 6.58 -5.72
N LEU A 112 3.55 5.64 -5.79
CA LEU A 112 4.97 5.98 -5.95
C LEU A 112 5.24 6.72 -7.26
N VAL A 113 4.64 6.28 -8.36
CA VAL A 113 4.74 6.96 -9.66
C VAL A 113 4.17 8.36 -9.57
N LEU A 114 2.99 8.54 -8.96
CA LEU A 114 2.38 9.86 -8.76
C LEU A 114 3.29 10.79 -7.96
N ALA A 115 3.97 10.28 -6.94
CA ALA A 115 4.91 11.04 -6.12
C ALA A 115 6.15 11.54 -6.88
N LEU A 116 6.49 10.93 -8.01
CA LEU A 116 7.58 11.38 -8.88
C LEU A 116 7.18 12.57 -9.75
N PHE A 117 5.89 12.72 -10.04
CA PHE A 117 5.38 13.79 -10.91
C PHE A 117 4.85 15.03 -10.17
N ILE A 118 4.56 14.90 -8.87
CA ILE A 118 4.05 15.98 -8.00
C ILE A 118 5.11 16.35 -6.96
#